data_AF-A0A534GKR6-F1
#
_entry.id   AF-A0A534GKR6-F1
#
_cell.length_a   1.000
_cell.length_b   1.000
_cell.length_c   1.000
_cell.angle_alpha   90.00
_cell.angle_beta   90.00
_cell.angle_gamma   90.00
#
_symmetry.space_group_name_H-M   'P 1'
#
loop_
_entity.id
_entity.type
_entity.pdbx_description
1 polymer ?
#
loop_
_entity_poly.entity_id
_entity_poly.type
_entity_poly.pdbx_seq_one_letter_code
_entity_poly.pdbx_strand_id
1 'polypeptide(L)'
;GYGALCRGLLSGRMRIDTKFEGDDLRRIDPKFQPPRFAQYLAAVEQLDQLAREQFQRRVIHLAVRWMLDQGISVALWGARRPDQLDETQDVAGWSLDEATRAKIDRILSEAVTDPVGPEFMAPLQRS
;
A
#
# COMPACT_ATOMS: atom_id res chain seq x y z
N GLY A 1 -2.95 -12.05 6.76
CA GLY A 1 -2.85 -11.03 5.70
C GLY A 1 -4.22 -10.72 5.16
N TYR A 2 -4.73 -9.51 5.40
CA TYR A 2 -5.89 -8.97 4.68
C TYR A 2 -5.49 -7.56 4.19
N GLY A 3 -5.67 -7.29 2.90
CA GLY A 3 -5.43 -5.96 2.31
C GLY A 3 -3.99 -5.62 1.93
N ALA A 4 -3.28 -6.52 1.24
CA ALA A 4 -1.93 -6.33 0.68
C ALA A 4 -1.65 -4.95 0.08
N LEU A 5 -2.66 -4.40 -0.60
CA LEU A 5 -2.55 -3.16 -1.37
C LEU A 5 -3.23 -1.97 -0.69
N CYS A 6 -3.64 -2.11 0.59
CA CYS A 6 -4.36 -1.08 1.35
C CYS A 6 -5.50 -0.44 0.54
N ARG A 7 -6.45 -1.27 0.06
CA ARG A 7 -7.59 -0.87 -0.81
C ARG A 7 -7.17 -0.12 -2.10
N GLY A 8 -6.00 -0.49 -2.65
CA GLY A 8 -5.46 0.04 -3.89
C GLY A 8 -4.54 1.24 -3.71
N LEU A 9 -4.31 1.74 -2.49
CA LEU A 9 -3.39 2.84 -2.22
C LEU A 9 -1.96 2.51 -2.68
N LEU A 10 -1.50 1.28 -2.43
CA LEU A 10 -0.17 0.81 -2.84
C LEU A 10 -0.10 0.36 -4.31
N SER A 11 -1.13 0.65 -5.12
CA SER A 11 -1.07 0.38 -6.58
C SER A 11 -0.22 1.39 -7.34
N GLY A 12 0.09 2.54 -6.73
CA GLY A 12 0.78 3.65 -7.40
C GLY A 12 -0.05 4.36 -8.48
N ARG A 13 -1.37 4.14 -8.52
CA ARG A 13 -2.28 4.73 -9.53
C ARG A 13 -3.15 5.87 -8.99
N MET A 14 -3.22 6.04 -7.67
CA MET A 14 -4.02 7.09 -7.04
C MET A 14 -3.30 8.43 -7.11
N ARG A 15 -4.11 9.50 -7.17
CA ARG A 15 -3.68 10.90 -7.19
C ARG A 15 -4.53 11.72 -6.22
N ILE A 16 -4.09 12.93 -5.88
CA ILE A 16 -4.79 13.81 -4.94
C ILE A 16 -6.23 14.15 -5.37
N ASP A 17 -6.49 14.13 -6.68
CA ASP A 17 -7.81 14.37 -7.29
C ASP A 17 -8.67 13.10 -7.42
N THR A 18 -8.21 11.95 -6.93
CA THR A 18 -8.95 10.68 -7.00
C THR A 18 -10.24 10.79 -6.20
N LYS A 19 -11.38 10.57 -6.86
CA LYS A 19 -12.71 10.59 -6.24
C LYS A 19 -13.22 9.18 -6.01
N PHE A 20 -13.90 9.00 -4.88
CA PHE A 20 -14.59 7.75 -4.52
C PHE A 20 -16.09 8.05 -4.46
N GLU A 21 -16.89 7.28 -5.19
CA GLU A 21 -18.32 7.53 -5.39
C GLU A 21 -19.16 6.32 -4.92
N GLY A 22 -20.48 6.51 -4.81
CA GLY A 22 -21.40 5.43 -4.47
C GLY A 22 -21.12 4.84 -3.08
N ASP A 23 -21.10 3.52 -2.99
CA ASP A 23 -20.91 2.71 -1.78
C ASP A 23 -19.42 2.40 -1.47
N ASP A 24 -18.48 3.10 -2.12
CA ASP A 24 -17.05 2.90 -1.91
C ASP A 24 -16.61 3.22 -0.47
N LEU A 25 -16.14 2.20 0.24
CA LEU A 25 -15.66 2.31 1.63
C LEU A 25 -14.54 3.34 1.82
N ARG A 26 -13.79 3.66 0.76
CA ARG A 26 -12.74 4.70 0.82
C ARG A 26 -13.30 6.09 1.10
N ARG A 27 -14.60 6.31 0.92
CA ARG A 27 -15.29 7.55 1.30
C ARG A 27 -15.29 7.80 2.80
N ILE A 28 -15.32 6.74 3.61
CA ILE A 28 -15.36 6.83 5.08
C ILE A 28 -14.03 6.43 5.74
N ASP A 29 -13.10 5.86 4.97
CA ASP A 29 -11.78 5.46 5.45
C ASP A 29 -10.90 6.71 5.66
N PRO A 30 -10.46 7.00 6.90
CA PRO A 30 -9.69 8.19 7.20
C PRO A 30 -8.36 8.29 6.45
N LYS A 31 -7.83 7.18 5.92
CA LYS A 31 -6.60 7.19 5.10
C LYS A 31 -6.80 7.92 3.78
N PHE A 32 -8.03 7.98 3.28
CA PHE A 32 -8.40 8.59 2.00
C PHE A 32 -9.00 9.99 2.17
N GLN A 33 -8.92 10.56 3.38
CA GLN A 33 -9.41 11.89 3.70
C GLN A 33 -8.25 12.86 4.01
N PRO A 34 -8.41 14.18 3.75
CA PRO A 34 -7.48 15.19 4.22
C PRO A 34 -7.38 15.21 5.77
N PRO A 35 -6.21 15.51 6.33
CA PRO A 35 -4.93 15.78 5.65
C PRO A 35 -4.14 14.52 5.27
N ARG A 36 -4.57 13.33 5.73
CA ARG A 36 -3.84 12.06 5.65
C ARG A 36 -3.62 11.56 4.23
N PHE A 37 -4.60 11.75 3.35
CA PHE A 37 -4.51 11.20 2.00
C PHE A 37 -3.28 11.73 1.24
N ALA A 38 -2.97 13.02 1.39
CA ALA A 38 -1.78 13.62 0.79
C ALA A 38 -0.48 13.01 1.35
N GLN A 39 -0.42 12.76 2.66
CA GLN A 39 0.72 12.12 3.33
C GLN A 39 0.97 10.71 2.78
N TYR A 40 -0.10 9.91 2.67
CA TYR A 40 -0.01 8.56 2.13
C TYR A 40 0.38 8.54 0.65
N LEU A 41 -0.12 9.49 -0.15
CA LEU A 41 0.32 9.61 -1.55
C LEU A 41 1.82 9.94 -1.64
N ALA A 42 2.32 10.86 -0.80
CA ALA A 42 3.75 11.19 -0.76
C ALA A 42 4.61 9.99 -0.34
N ALA A 43 4.15 9.18 0.62
CA ALA A 43 4.82 7.95 1.00
C ALA A 43 4.85 6.94 -0.18
N VAL A 44 3.71 6.75 -0.86
CA VAL A 44 3.61 5.85 -2.02
C VAL A 44 4.54 6.26 -3.15
N GLU A 45 4.65 7.55 -3.43
CA GLU A 45 5.54 8.08 -4.47
C GLU A 45 7.01 7.77 -4.15
N GLN A 46 7.46 8.05 -2.91
CA GLN A 46 8.82 7.76 -2.48
C GLN A 46 9.13 6.25 -2.49
N LEU A 47 8.17 5.41 -2.09
CA LEU A 47 8.31 3.95 -2.16
C LEU A 47 8.35 3.45 -3.60
N ASP A 48 7.59 4.06 -4.53
CA ASP A 48 7.64 3.72 -5.96
C ASP A 48 9.00 4.10 -6.55
N GLN A 49 9.55 5.25 -6.18
CA GLN A 49 10.90 5.66 -6.57
C GLN A 49 11.95 4.66 -6.07
N LEU A 50 11.93 4.30 -4.78
CA LEU A 50 12.83 3.30 -4.21
C LEU A 50 12.75 1.97 -4.95
N ALA A 51 11.53 1.50 -5.25
CA ALA A 51 11.29 0.24 -5.96
C ALA A 51 11.88 0.25 -7.38
N ARG A 52 11.74 1.38 -8.10
CA ARG A 52 12.26 1.55 -9.46
C ARG A 52 13.79 1.57 -9.46
N GLU A 53 14.39 2.33 -8.55
CA GLU A 53 15.83 2.54 -8.51
C GLU A 53 16.59 1.28 -8.09
N GLN A 54 16.10 0.55 -7.08
CA GLN A 54 16.84 -0.58 -6.52
C GLN A 54 16.49 -1.92 -7.14
N PHE A 55 15.26 -2.09 -7.60
CA PHE A 55 14.75 -3.40 -8.03
C PHE A 55 14.20 -3.40 -9.45
N GLN A 56 14.15 -2.24 -10.12
CA GLN A 56 13.45 -2.06 -11.40
C GLN A 56 11.98 -2.50 -11.31
N ARG A 57 11.39 -2.37 -10.12
CA ARG A 57 9.99 -2.73 -9.82
C ARG A 57 9.16 -1.48 -9.52
N ARG A 58 7.92 -1.72 -9.10
CA ARG A 58 6.93 -0.69 -8.75
C ARG A 58 6.50 -0.91 -7.31
N VAL A 59 5.93 0.11 -6.69
CA VAL A 59 5.43 0.07 -5.30
C VAL A 59 4.48 -1.10 -5.03
N ILE A 60 3.69 -1.50 -6.04
CA ILE A 60 2.77 -2.65 -5.92
C ILE A 60 3.52 -3.97 -5.71
N HIS A 61 4.63 -4.18 -6.40
CA HIS A 61 5.49 -5.35 -6.24
C HIS A 61 6.23 -5.29 -4.89
N LEU A 62 6.69 -4.09 -4.50
CA LEU A 62 7.35 -3.86 -3.22
C LEU A 62 6.45 -4.19 -2.02
N ALA A 63 5.19 -3.76 -2.07
CA ALA A 63 4.20 -4.04 -1.03
C ALA A 63 3.99 -5.55 -0.82
N VAL A 64 3.93 -6.31 -1.90
CA VAL A 64 3.74 -7.77 -1.81
C VAL A 64 5.01 -8.47 -1.34
N ARG A 65 6.17 -8.09 -1.90
CA ARG A 65 7.47 -8.62 -1.46
C ARG A 65 7.72 -8.39 0.03
N TRP A 66 7.37 -7.19 0.53
CA TRP A 66 7.50 -6.86 1.95
C TRP A 66 6.72 -7.85 2.83
N MET A 67 5.46 -8.15 2.50
CA MET A 67 4.68 -9.14 3.27
C MET A 67 5.27 -10.55 3.22
N LEU A 68 5.74 -10.97 2.04
CA LEU A 68 6.39 -12.28 1.87
C LEU A 68 7.65 -12.39 2.74
N ASP A 69 8.45 -11.31 2.82
CA ASP A 69 9.65 -11.24 3.69
C ASP A 69 9.30 -11.21 5.19
N GLN A 70 8.09 -10.80 5.57
CA GLN A 70 7.59 -10.91 6.95
C GLN A 70 7.08 -12.32 7.30
N GLY A 71 7.23 -13.31 6.41
CA GLY A 71 6.78 -14.68 6.63
C GLY A 71 5.28 -14.90 6.38
N ILE A 72 4.58 -13.93 5.78
CA ILE A 72 3.21 -14.13 5.32
C ILE A 72 3.25 -14.95 4.04
N SER A 73 2.90 -16.23 4.12
CA SER A 73 2.95 -17.17 3.00
C SER A 73 1.90 -16.91 1.90
N VAL A 74 0.83 -16.18 2.22
CA VAL A 74 -0.26 -15.88 1.28
C VAL A 74 -0.60 -14.39 1.31
N ALA A 75 -0.31 -13.71 0.21
CA ALA A 75 -0.74 -12.35 -0.06
C ALA A 75 -1.97 -12.36 -0.98
N LEU A 76 -3.11 -11.84 -0.50
CA LEU A 76 -4.31 -11.69 -1.32
C LEU A 76 -4.15 -10.47 -2.24
N TRP A 77 -3.90 -10.71 -3.52
CA TRP A 77 -3.86 -9.69 -4.58
C TRP A 77 -5.26 -9.52 -5.19
N GLY A 78 -5.91 -8.40 -4.88
CA GLY A 78 -7.19 -8.05 -5.50
C GLY A 78 -6.98 -7.49 -6.91
N ALA A 79 -7.29 -8.29 -7.94
CA ALA A 79 -7.32 -7.85 -9.34
C ALA A 79 -8.77 -7.76 -9.84
N ARG A 80 -9.10 -6.68 -10.55
CA ARG A 80 -10.39 -6.50 -11.24
C ARG A 80 -10.31 -6.81 -12.73
N ARG A 81 -9.11 -6.89 -13.30
CA ARG A 81 -8.88 -7.24 -14.70
C ARG A 81 -7.78 -8.30 -14.81
N PRO A 82 -7.84 -9.21 -15.81
CA PRO A 82 -6.85 -10.28 -15.98
C PRO A 82 -5.42 -9.77 -16.14
N ASP A 83 -5.21 -8.64 -16.82
CA ASP A 83 -3.89 -8.03 -17.03
C ASP A 83 -3.18 -7.63 -15.74
N GLN A 84 -3.91 -7.46 -14.63
CA GLN A 84 -3.32 -7.14 -13.33
C GLN A 84 -2.70 -8.37 -12.64
N LEU A 85 -2.96 -9.59 -13.14
CA LEU A 85 -2.35 -10.81 -12.62
C LEU A 85 -0.95 -11.04 -13.21
N ASP A 86 -0.65 -10.47 -14.38
CA ASP A 86 0.68 -10.57 -14.99
C ASP A 86 1.74 -9.88 -14.12
N GLU A 87 1.36 -8.80 -13.41
CA GLU A 87 2.18 -8.09 -12.42
C GLU A 87 2.62 -9.00 -11.24
N THR A 88 1.96 -10.14 -11.00
CA THR A 88 2.32 -11.04 -9.89
C THR A 88 3.64 -11.79 -10.12
N GLN A 89 4.04 -11.98 -11.38
CA GLN A 89 5.28 -12.70 -11.72
C GLN A 89 6.53 -11.91 -11.28
N ASP A 90 6.42 -10.59 -11.17
CA ASP A 90 7.52 -9.68 -10.83
C ASP A 90 7.86 -9.62 -9.33
N VAL A 91 7.13 -10.36 -8.49
CA VAL A 91 7.34 -10.41 -7.03
C VAL A 91 8.38 -11.48 -6.65
N ALA A 92 8.64 -12.45 -7.53
CA ALA A 92 9.60 -13.52 -7.31
C ALA A 92 11.04 -13.12 -7.74
N GLY A 93 12.05 -13.81 -7.20
CA GLY A 93 13.44 -13.66 -7.63
C GLY A 93 14.23 -12.51 -6.97
N TRP A 94 13.65 -11.84 -5.98
CA TRP A 94 14.31 -10.81 -5.18
C TRP A 94 13.79 -10.83 -3.73
N SER A 95 14.48 -10.09 -2.86
CA SER A 95 14.16 -9.95 -1.44
C SER A 95 14.62 -8.59 -0.93
N LEU A 96 14.01 -8.09 0.15
CA LEU A 96 14.46 -6.88 0.81
C LEU A 96 15.64 -7.21 1.74
N ASP A 97 16.72 -6.45 1.63
CA ASP A 97 17.79 -6.47 2.63
C ASP A 97 17.45 -5.55 3.82
N GLU A 98 18.28 -5.58 4.85
CA GLU A 98 18.06 -4.77 6.06
C GLU A 98 18.17 -3.28 5.79
N ALA A 99 19.10 -2.88 4.91
CA ALA A 99 19.26 -1.48 4.52
C ALA A 99 18.00 -0.94 3.82
N THR A 100 17.39 -1.72 2.93
CA THR A 100 16.15 -1.36 2.23
C THR A 100 14.98 -1.26 3.21
N ARG A 101 14.86 -2.20 4.17
CA ARG A 101 13.85 -2.12 5.22
C ARG A 101 13.98 -0.82 6.03
N ALA A 102 15.19 -0.47 6.45
CA ALA A 102 15.44 0.78 7.17
C ALA A 102 15.09 2.03 6.32
N LYS A 103 15.31 1.98 5.00
CA LYS A 103 14.87 3.07 4.09
C LYS A 103 13.34 3.18 4.03
N ILE A 104 12.64 2.06 3.94
CA ILE A 104 11.17 2.02 3.93
C ILE A 104 10.64 2.63 5.23
N ASP A 105 11.17 2.22 6.37
CA ASP A 105 10.75 2.73 7.69
C ASP A 105 10.94 4.24 7.80
N ARG A 106 12.09 4.74 7.33
CA ARG A 106 12.38 6.18 7.29
C ARG A 106 11.38 6.95 6.41
N ILE A 107 11.13 6.48 5.18
CA ILE A 107 10.14 7.08 4.26
C ILE A 107 8.77 7.19 4.95
N LEU A 108 8.34 6.12 5.61
CA LEU A 108 7.06 6.09 6.31
C LEU A 108 7.02 7.08 7.48
N SER A 109 8.09 7.14 8.28
CA SER A 109 8.16 8.06 9.44
C SER A 109 8.19 9.54 9.05
N GLU A 110 8.81 9.87 7.91
CA GLU A 110 8.93 11.24 7.42
C GLU A 110 7.63 11.69 6.72
N ALA A 111 6.99 10.80 5.96
CA ALA A 111 5.82 11.14 5.15
C ALA A 111 4.50 11.05 5.93
N VAL A 112 4.35 10.08 6.84
CA VAL A 112 3.09 9.80 7.55
C VAL A 112 3.18 10.25 9.00
N THR A 113 2.77 11.50 9.26
CA THR A 113 2.87 12.12 10.59
C THR A 113 1.63 11.93 11.46
N ASP A 114 0.51 11.50 10.86
CA ASP A 114 -0.75 11.19 11.56
C ASP A 114 -1.25 9.78 11.18
N PRO A 115 -0.64 8.72 11.72
CA PRO A 115 -0.99 7.34 11.38
C PRO A 115 -2.35 6.94 11.97
N VAL A 116 -3.13 6.18 11.20
CA VAL A 116 -4.41 5.61 11.64
C VAL A 116 -4.46 4.11 11.35
N GLY A 117 -4.82 3.30 12.33
CA GLY A 117 -4.96 1.86 12.17
C GLY A 117 -6.29 1.46 11.51
N PRO A 118 -6.61 0.16 11.41
CA PRO A 118 -7.84 -0.33 10.81
C PRO A 118 -9.08 -0.26 11.73
N GLU A 119 -8.91 0.16 13.00
CA GLU A 119 -9.94 0.18 14.05
C GLU A 119 -11.20 0.99 13.71
N PHE A 120 -11.11 1.97 12.80
CA PHE A 120 -12.29 2.70 12.31
C PHE A 120 -13.31 1.81 11.56
N MET A 121 -12.90 0.61 11.12
CA MET A 121 -13.76 -0.38 10.47
C MET A 121 -14.37 -1.38 11.45
N ALA A 122 -14.05 -1.31 12.74
CA ALA A 122 -14.64 -2.21 13.72
C ALA A 122 -16.16 -1.97 13.77
N PRO A 123 -16.99 -3.03 13.67
CA PRO A 123 -18.43 -2.87 13.80
C PRO A 123 -18.76 -2.24 15.15
N LEU A 124 -19.67 -1.27 15.18
CA LEU A 124 -20.15 -0.67 16.42
C LEU A 124 -20.63 -1.78 17.36
N GLN A 125 -20.00 -1.91 18.52
CA GLN A 125 -20.55 -2.75 19.58
C GLN A 125 -21.89 -2.14 19.97
N ARG A 126 -22.99 -2.85 19.65
CA ARG A 126 -24.31 -2.54 20.20
C ARG A 126 -24.25 -2.81 21.69
N SER A 127 -24.28 -1.75 22.50
CA SER A 127 -24.63 -1.81 23.93
C SER A 127 -26.10 -2.17 24.10
#